data_AF-A0A379X1D3-F1
#
_entry.id   AF-A0A379X1D3-F1
#
_cell.length_a   1.000
_cell.length_b   1.000
_cell.length_c   1.000
_cell.angle_alpha   90.00
_cell.angle_beta   90.00
_cell.angle_gamma   90.00
#
_symmetry.space_group_name_H-M   'P 1'
#
loop_
_entity.id
_entity.type
_entity.pdbx_description
1 polymer ?
#
loop_
_entity_poly.entity_id
_entity_poly.type
_entity_poly.pdbx_seq_one_letter_code
_entity_poly.pdbx_strand_id
1 'polypeptide(L)'
;MPQGKVTLSGRNVKVTQTVNDAPLPVAFETLNLSADLHNNRAELGWLIRLTNNGQFDGQVQVTDPQGRRNLGGNVNMRNLNLAMVNPVFSRGEKAAGMLNARLRLGGDVQSPQLFGQLQLSALDIDGNFMPFEMQPSQLTMNFSGTRSTLAGIVRTQQGQINLNGNADWSQIDNWRARVTAKGSRVRITVPPMVRLDVSPDVVFDATPSLFTLDGRVDVPWARIVVHDLPESAVGVSSDVVMLNNDLQPETPQTASIPINSNLTVHVGNNVRIDAFGLKARLTGDLKVAQDKQGLGLNGQINIPDGRFRAYGQDLLVRKGELLFSGPPDQPLLNIEAIRNPDATEDDVIAGVRVTGTADEPKAEIFSDPAMPQAEALLICCVGRGWTAIRVIAQQ
;
A
#
# COMPACT_ATOMS: atom_id res chain seq x y z
N MET A 1 -46.68 -0.42 25.96
CA MET A 1 -45.31 -0.30 25.41
C MET A 1 -44.35 -0.11 26.57
N PRO A 2 -43.14 -0.68 26.53
CA PRO A 2 -42.15 -0.43 27.57
C PRO A 2 -41.85 1.06 27.64
N GLN A 3 -41.79 1.57 28.87
CA GLN A 3 -41.35 2.93 29.16
C GLN A 3 -40.09 2.82 30.02
N GLY A 4 -39.15 3.71 29.81
CA GLY A 4 -37.91 3.70 30.57
C GLY A 4 -37.10 4.94 30.32
N LYS A 5 -36.49 5.45 31.39
CA LYS A 5 -35.55 6.55 31.31
C LYS A 5 -34.28 6.15 32.04
N VAL A 6 -33.16 6.29 31.37
CA VAL A 6 -31.84 6.04 31.93
C VAL A 6 -31.01 7.29 31.70
N THR A 7 -30.39 7.80 32.77
CA THR A 7 -29.46 8.91 32.69
C THR A 7 -28.16 8.50 33.39
N LEU A 8 -27.06 8.57 32.65
CA LEU A 8 -25.72 8.48 33.20
C LEU A 8 -25.12 9.88 33.17
N SER A 9 -24.56 10.32 34.29
CA SER A 9 -23.86 11.61 34.37
C SER A 9 -22.59 11.43 35.17
N GLY A 10 -21.47 11.71 34.53
CA GLY A 10 -20.14 11.60 35.09
C GLY A 10 -19.34 12.87 34.81
N ARG A 11 -18.52 13.27 35.79
CA ARG A 11 -17.51 14.33 35.65
C ARG A 11 -16.15 13.75 35.98
N ASN A 12 -15.14 14.09 35.19
CA ASN A 12 -13.76 13.63 35.38
C ASN A 12 -13.63 12.09 35.47
N VAL A 13 -14.39 11.38 34.63
CA VAL A 13 -14.38 9.91 34.58
C VAL A 13 -13.16 9.45 33.77
N LYS A 14 -12.43 8.46 34.28
CA LYS A 14 -11.35 7.81 33.53
C LYS A 14 -11.76 6.37 33.25
N VAL A 15 -11.68 5.97 31.99
CA VAL A 15 -11.94 4.61 31.54
C VAL A 15 -10.72 4.12 30.78
N THR A 16 -10.34 2.87 30.97
CA THR A 16 -9.32 2.23 30.14
C THR A 16 -10.00 1.11 29.37
N GLN A 17 -10.00 1.21 28.04
CA GLN A 17 -10.56 0.19 27.16
C GLN A 17 -9.42 -0.55 26.48
N THR A 18 -9.44 -1.88 26.48
CA THR A 18 -8.49 -2.65 25.69
C THR A 18 -8.96 -2.74 24.24
N VAL A 19 -8.12 -2.35 23.30
CA VAL A 19 -8.37 -2.45 21.85
C VAL A 19 -7.15 -3.13 21.23
N ASN A 20 -7.34 -4.29 20.58
CA ASN A 20 -6.25 -5.11 20.02
C ASN A 20 -5.12 -5.35 21.04
N ASP A 21 -5.48 -5.75 22.26
CA ASP A 21 -4.57 -5.97 23.40
C ASP A 21 -3.80 -4.74 23.91
N ALA A 22 -4.04 -3.56 23.32
CA ALA A 22 -3.48 -2.30 23.76
C ALA A 22 -4.46 -1.51 24.64
N PRO A 23 -4.04 -1.04 25.83
CA PRO A 23 -4.89 -0.22 26.69
C PRO A 23 -5.02 1.19 26.13
N LEU A 24 -6.26 1.59 25.84
CA LEU A 24 -6.66 2.94 25.44
C LEU A 24 -7.25 3.67 26.66
N PRO A 25 -6.47 4.53 27.35
CA PRO A 25 -7.00 5.38 28.40
C PRO A 25 -7.82 6.53 27.78
N VAL A 26 -9.08 6.63 28.15
CA VAL A 26 -9.99 7.71 27.78
C VAL A 26 -10.41 8.45 29.04
N ALA A 27 -10.06 9.74 29.11
CA ALA A 27 -10.42 10.61 30.21
C ALA A 27 -11.53 11.59 29.78
N PHE A 28 -12.67 11.53 30.45
CA PHE A 28 -13.84 12.35 30.20
C PHE A 28 -13.92 13.47 31.22
N GLU A 29 -13.87 14.73 30.79
CA GLU A 29 -14.22 15.88 31.63
C GLU A 29 -15.73 15.86 31.93
N THR A 30 -16.54 15.58 30.91
CA THR A 30 -17.99 15.41 31.02
C THR A 30 -18.41 14.15 30.26
N LEU A 31 -19.20 13.30 30.89
CA LEU A 31 -19.83 12.14 30.27
C LEU A 31 -21.31 12.11 30.68
N ASN A 32 -22.16 12.71 29.86
CA ASN A 32 -23.61 12.66 30.05
C ASN A 32 -24.23 11.83 28.94
N LEU A 33 -24.98 10.79 29.31
CA LEU A 33 -25.76 9.97 28.39
C LEU A 33 -27.19 9.93 28.91
N SER A 34 -28.16 10.11 28.02
CA SER A 34 -29.57 9.97 28.34
C SER A 34 -30.24 9.09 27.30
N ALA A 35 -30.95 8.07 27.75
CA ALA A 35 -31.84 7.27 26.92
C ALA A 35 -33.25 7.37 27.50
N ASP A 36 -34.22 7.67 26.66
CA ASP A 36 -35.62 7.79 27.04
C ASP A 36 -36.48 7.04 26.03
N LEU A 37 -37.38 6.19 26.51
CA LEU A 37 -38.39 5.53 25.71
C LEU A 37 -39.76 5.89 26.30
N HIS A 38 -40.46 6.80 25.64
CA HIS A 38 -41.80 7.23 26.03
C HIS A 38 -42.66 7.54 24.80
N ASN A 39 -43.98 7.41 24.90
CA ASN A 39 -44.92 7.87 23.86
C ASN A 39 -44.59 7.39 22.43
N ASN A 40 -44.21 6.11 22.28
CA ASN A 40 -43.78 5.52 21.01
C ASN A 40 -42.60 6.27 20.34
N ARG A 41 -41.70 6.83 21.15
CA ARG A 41 -40.48 7.50 20.73
C ARG A 41 -39.33 7.01 21.61
N ALA A 42 -38.26 6.54 20.96
CA ALA A 42 -36.98 6.30 21.60
C ALA A 42 -36.08 7.51 21.33
N GLU A 43 -35.44 8.04 22.35
CA GLU A 43 -34.51 9.16 22.26
C GLU A 43 -33.20 8.79 22.95
N LEU A 44 -32.08 9.14 22.32
CA LEU A 44 -30.75 8.93 22.83
C LEU A 44 -29.98 10.24 22.66
N GLY A 45 -29.55 10.80 23.79
CA GLY A 45 -28.79 12.04 23.87
C GLY A 45 -27.44 11.81 24.54
N TRP A 46 -26.41 12.49 24.05
CA TRP A 46 -25.08 12.42 24.65
C TRP A 46 -24.38 13.77 24.63
N LEU A 47 -23.58 14.01 25.67
CA LEU A 47 -22.60 15.08 25.75
C LEU A 47 -21.32 14.50 26.36
N ILE A 48 -20.31 14.36 25.51
CA ILE A 48 -19.02 13.80 25.87
C ILE A 48 -17.97 14.89 25.63
N ARG A 49 -17.31 15.34 26.70
CA ARG A 49 -16.12 16.20 26.62
C ARG A 49 -14.93 15.40 27.09
N LEU A 50 -13.92 15.29 26.24
CA LEU A 50 -12.69 14.60 26.55
C LEU A 50 -11.72 15.58 27.22
N THR A 51 -11.01 15.11 28.24
CA THR A 51 -10.03 15.92 28.96
C THR A 51 -8.93 16.36 27.99
N ASN A 52 -8.67 17.67 27.91
CA ASN A 52 -7.68 18.26 26.99
C ASN A 52 -7.92 17.92 25.51
N ASN A 53 -9.16 17.62 25.13
CA ASN A 53 -9.52 17.25 23.76
C ASN A 53 -10.95 17.78 23.47
N GLY A 54 -11.47 17.47 22.28
CA GLY A 54 -12.73 18.00 21.79
C GLY A 54 -13.97 17.46 22.48
N GLN A 55 -15.09 17.81 21.87
CA GLN A 55 -16.42 17.44 22.31
C GLN A 55 -17.14 16.63 21.23
N PHE A 56 -17.87 15.62 21.68
CA PHE A 56 -18.81 14.84 20.88
C PHE A 56 -20.19 14.92 21.54
N ASP A 57 -21.17 15.47 20.82
CA ASP A 57 -22.54 15.64 21.32
C ASP A 57 -23.56 15.33 20.25
N GLY A 58 -24.76 14.95 20.67
CA GLY A 58 -25.84 14.65 19.75
C GLY A 58 -27.11 14.27 20.46
N GLN A 59 -28.19 14.32 19.70
CA GLN A 59 -29.51 13.86 20.10
C GLN A 59 -30.12 13.15 18.90
N VAL A 60 -30.44 11.88 19.07
CA VAL A 60 -31.03 11.03 18.04
C VAL A 60 -32.33 10.47 18.58
N GLN A 61 -33.36 10.46 17.74
CA GLN A 61 -34.65 9.92 18.06
C GLN A 61 -35.11 8.95 16.97
N VAL A 62 -35.80 7.90 17.41
CA VAL A 62 -36.57 7.01 16.57
C VAL A 62 -38.02 7.12 16.97
N THR A 63 -38.86 7.67 16.09
CA THR A 63 -40.31 7.66 16.29
C THR A 63 -40.91 6.39 15.71
N ASP A 64 -41.90 5.85 16.39
CA ASP A 64 -42.51 4.56 16.06
C ASP A 64 -41.50 3.40 15.93
N PRO A 65 -40.73 3.07 16.99
CA PRO A 65 -39.70 2.01 16.94
C PRO A 65 -40.23 0.62 16.55
N GLN A 66 -41.53 0.36 16.75
CA GLN A 66 -42.16 -0.92 16.42
C GLN A 66 -42.73 -0.97 15.00
N GLY A 67 -43.01 0.20 14.40
CA GLY A 67 -43.51 0.31 13.03
C GLY A 67 -42.45 0.88 12.08
N ARG A 68 -42.65 2.14 11.66
CA ARG A 68 -41.85 2.77 10.59
C ARG A 68 -40.41 3.09 10.98
N ARG A 69 -40.10 3.23 12.28
CA ARG A 69 -38.76 3.53 12.79
C ARG A 69 -38.16 4.79 12.16
N ASN A 70 -38.93 5.88 12.06
CA ASN A 70 -38.40 7.12 11.47
C ASN A 70 -37.28 7.66 12.34
N LEU A 71 -36.15 7.94 11.71
CA LEU A 71 -34.92 8.41 12.33
C LEU A 71 -34.82 9.93 12.18
N GLY A 72 -34.42 10.61 13.24
CA GLY A 72 -34.09 12.03 13.18
C GLY A 72 -33.11 12.41 14.26
N GLY A 73 -32.32 13.46 14.04
CA GLY A 73 -31.41 13.93 15.08
C GLY A 73 -30.25 14.76 14.56
N ASN A 74 -29.36 15.11 15.46
CA ASN A 74 -28.11 15.80 15.17
C ASN A 74 -26.94 15.09 15.84
N VAL A 75 -25.78 15.18 15.19
CA VAL A 75 -24.52 14.66 15.69
C VAL A 75 -23.45 15.69 15.40
N ASN A 76 -22.77 16.16 16.43
CA ASN A 76 -21.72 17.16 16.34
C ASN A 76 -20.42 16.62 16.94
N MET A 77 -19.34 16.82 16.20
CA MET A 77 -17.97 16.62 16.67
C MET A 77 -17.26 17.97 16.56
N ARG A 78 -16.65 18.41 17.64
CA ARG A 78 -15.97 19.70 17.71
C ARG A 78 -14.57 19.48 18.22
N ASN A 79 -13.58 19.83 17.40
CA ASN A 79 -12.17 19.85 17.77
C ASN A 79 -11.67 18.51 18.34
N LEU A 80 -12.15 17.38 17.81
CA LEU A 80 -11.67 16.07 18.23
C LEU A 80 -10.29 15.82 17.65
N ASN A 81 -9.28 15.75 18.51
CA ASN A 81 -7.91 15.44 18.15
C ASN A 81 -7.72 13.93 18.01
N LEU A 82 -7.29 13.50 16.83
CA LEU A 82 -7.07 12.09 16.49
C LEU A 82 -5.92 11.44 17.28
N ALA A 83 -5.02 12.23 17.88
CA ALA A 83 -3.95 11.70 18.73
C ALA A 83 -4.46 10.85 19.90
N MET A 84 -5.74 10.95 20.24
CA MET A 84 -6.37 10.11 21.26
C MET A 84 -6.31 8.62 20.95
N VAL A 85 -6.22 8.19 19.68
CA VAL A 85 -6.17 6.77 19.32
C VAL A 85 -4.74 6.19 19.25
N ASN A 86 -3.71 7.03 19.41
CA ASN A 86 -2.31 6.59 19.36
C ASN A 86 -1.94 5.46 20.34
N PRO A 87 -2.52 5.33 21.54
CA PRO A 87 -2.20 4.21 22.43
C PRO A 87 -2.55 2.82 21.86
N VAL A 88 -3.44 2.76 20.86
CA VAL A 88 -3.84 1.52 20.19
C VAL A 88 -2.91 1.17 19.04
N PHE A 89 -2.15 2.14 18.54
CA PHE A 89 -1.26 1.95 17.42
C PHE A 89 0.04 1.25 17.82
N SER A 90 0.65 0.55 16.85
CA SER A 90 1.92 -0.11 17.06
C SER A 90 3.03 0.93 17.25
N ARG A 91 4.18 0.50 17.80
CA ARG A 91 5.34 1.38 17.99
C ARG A 91 5.79 1.96 16.64
N GLY A 92 5.78 3.28 16.50
CA GLY A 92 6.13 3.99 15.27
C GLY A 92 4.92 4.52 14.48
N GLU A 93 3.72 4.06 14.80
CA GLU A 93 2.49 4.51 14.14
C GLU A 93 1.82 5.62 14.97
N LYS A 94 1.26 6.62 14.30
CA LYS A 94 0.51 7.73 14.91
C LYS A 94 -0.55 8.28 13.96
N ALA A 95 -1.61 8.83 14.53
CA ALA A 95 -2.51 9.73 13.84
C ALA A 95 -2.59 11.06 14.61
N ALA A 96 -2.54 12.16 13.87
CA ALA A 96 -2.75 13.49 14.38
C ALA A 96 -3.67 14.26 13.43
N GLY A 97 -4.33 15.29 13.97
CA GLY A 97 -5.25 16.12 13.22
C GLY A 97 -6.54 16.38 13.98
N MET A 98 -7.32 17.31 13.46
CA MET A 98 -8.54 17.81 14.07
C MET A 98 -9.75 17.41 13.24
N LEU A 99 -10.63 16.63 13.85
CA LEU A 99 -11.90 16.20 13.31
C LEU A 99 -13.03 17.12 13.80
N ASN A 100 -13.78 17.64 12.84
CA ASN A 100 -15.00 18.41 13.07
C ASN A 100 -16.13 17.82 12.23
N ALA A 101 -17.33 17.71 12.79
CA ALA A 101 -18.50 17.26 12.06
C ALA A 101 -19.75 17.98 12.57
N ARG A 102 -20.65 18.31 11.65
CA ARG A 102 -22.02 18.76 11.96
C ARG A 102 -22.96 18.01 11.05
N LEU A 103 -23.60 16.99 11.59
CA LEU A 103 -24.43 16.05 10.86
C LEU A 103 -25.87 16.12 11.37
N ARG A 104 -26.82 16.03 10.45
CA ARG A 104 -28.24 15.86 10.73
C ARG A 104 -28.69 14.53 10.17
N LEU A 105 -29.35 13.74 11.00
CA LEU A 105 -29.94 12.45 10.63
C LEU A 105 -31.41 12.64 10.25
N GLY A 106 -31.87 11.84 9.30
CA GLY A 106 -33.25 11.79 8.80
C GLY A 106 -33.58 10.42 8.21
N GLY A 107 -34.79 10.27 7.65
CA GLY A 107 -35.24 9.03 7.03
C GLY A 107 -35.79 8.05 8.05
N ASP A 108 -35.43 6.79 7.92
CA ASP A 108 -35.76 5.71 8.85
C ASP A 108 -34.53 4.84 9.13
N VAL A 109 -34.64 3.95 10.11
CA VAL A 109 -33.51 3.11 10.56
C VAL A 109 -33.01 2.16 9.45
N GLN A 110 -33.84 1.78 8.48
CA GLN A 110 -33.45 0.93 7.35
C GLN A 110 -32.85 1.73 6.19
N SER A 111 -33.29 2.98 6.02
CA SER A 111 -32.85 3.91 4.97
C SER A 111 -32.39 5.25 5.58
N PRO A 112 -31.27 5.28 6.33
CA PRO A 112 -30.82 6.47 7.02
C PRO A 112 -30.33 7.54 6.04
N GLN A 113 -30.75 8.78 6.28
CA GLN A 113 -30.31 9.96 5.55
C GLN A 113 -29.38 10.79 6.42
N LEU A 114 -28.21 11.15 5.89
CA LEU A 114 -27.23 12.02 6.54
C LEU A 114 -27.12 13.33 5.77
N PHE A 115 -27.10 14.45 6.49
CA PHE A 115 -26.91 15.77 5.91
C PHE A 115 -25.84 16.55 6.67
N GLY A 116 -25.03 17.32 5.97
CA GLY A 116 -24.03 18.19 6.59
C GLY A 116 -22.62 17.85 6.16
N GLN A 117 -21.64 18.12 7.02
CA GLN A 117 -20.23 18.03 6.66
C GLN A 117 -19.40 17.41 7.77
N LEU A 118 -18.42 16.60 7.37
CA LEU A 118 -17.30 16.15 8.19
C LEU A 118 -16.02 16.70 7.58
N GLN A 119 -15.15 17.25 8.41
CA GLN A 119 -13.89 17.84 8.02
C GLN A 119 -12.77 17.33 8.92
N LEU A 120 -11.70 16.86 8.28
CA LEU A 120 -10.43 16.52 8.89
C LEU A 120 -9.40 17.55 8.44
N SER A 121 -8.76 18.19 9.41
CA SER A 121 -7.78 19.26 9.18
C SER A 121 -6.46 18.96 9.88
N ALA A 122 -5.36 19.38 9.27
CA ALA A 122 -4.01 19.05 9.72
C ALA A 122 -3.81 17.55 9.97
N LEU A 123 -4.43 16.72 9.11
CA LEU A 123 -4.31 15.26 9.17
C LEU A 123 -2.86 14.89 8.88
N ASP A 124 -2.23 14.19 9.81
CA ASP A 124 -0.90 13.61 9.70
C ASP A 124 -1.00 12.18 10.24
N ILE A 125 -0.81 11.20 9.35
CA ILE A 125 -0.83 9.79 9.71
C ILE A 125 0.56 9.25 9.39
N ASP A 126 1.11 8.52 10.34
CA ASP A 126 2.31 7.71 10.18
C ASP A 126 1.90 6.28 10.49
N GLY A 127 2.03 5.40 9.52
CA GLY A 127 1.50 4.05 9.60
C GLY A 127 2.29 3.13 8.70
N ASN A 128 2.52 1.89 9.14
CA ASN A 128 3.25 0.91 8.34
C ASN A 128 2.55 0.61 7.00
N PHE A 129 1.23 0.82 6.94
CA PHE A 129 0.41 0.68 5.75
C PHE A 129 0.57 1.84 4.74
N MET A 130 1.19 2.96 5.12
CA MET A 130 1.41 4.11 4.23
C MET A 130 2.87 4.15 3.75
N PRO A 131 3.12 3.98 2.45
CA PRO A 131 4.48 3.91 1.92
C PRO A 131 5.14 5.29 1.74
N PHE A 132 4.52 6.36 2.23
CA PHE A 132 5.00 7.73 2.11
C PHE A 132 4.77 8.50 3.42
N GLU A 133 5.66 9.45 3.69
CA GLU A 133 5.45 10.38 4.81
C GLU A 133 4.40 11.43 4.44
N MET A 134 3.34 11.47 5.25
CA MET A 134 2.27 12.44 5.12
C MET A 134 2.69 13.79 5.72
N GLN A 135 2.26 14.87 5.09
CA GLN A 135 2.32 16.23 5.64
C GLN A 135 0.91 16.65 6.06
N PRO A 136 0.75 17.67 6.91
CA PRO A 136 -0.56 18.17 7.32
C PRO A 136 -1.50 18.40 6.14
N SER A 137 -2.54 17.57 6.10
CA SER A 137 -3.46 17.44 4.97
C SER A 137 -4.89 17.75 5.38
N GLN A 138 -5.78 17.87 4.40
CA GLN A 138 -7.18 18.18 4.63
C GLN A 138 -8.08 17.26 3.82
N LEU A 139 -9.14 16.79 4.47
CA LEU A 139 -10.19 15.97 3.87
C LEU A 139 -11.54 16.52 4.28
N THR A 140 -12.46 16.62 3.33
CA THR A 140 -13.82 17.07 3.56
C THR A 140 -14.79 16.08 2.93
N MET A 141 -15.77 15.65 3.74
CA MET A 141 -16.89 14.83 3.29
C MET A 141 -18.17 15.64 3.44
N ASN A 142 -18.97 15.72 2.38
CA ASN A 142 -20.28 16.35 2.40
C ASN A 142 -21.36 15.29 2.26
N PHE A 143 -22.36 15.31 3.12
CA PHE A 143 -23.47 14.37 3.14
C PHE A 143 -24.75 15.06 2.67
N SER A 144 -25.48 14.40 1.77
CA SER A 144 -26.74 14.89 1.21
C SER A 144 -27.74 13.74 1.03
N GLY A 145 -28.42 13.39 2.11
CA GLY A 145 -29.40 12.30 2.13
C GLY A 145 -28.70 10.95 2.20
N THR A 146 -28.89 10.12 1.19
CA THR A 146 -28.28 8.78 1.08
C THR A 146 -26.97 8.78 0.27
N ARG A 147 -26.39 9.96 0.06
CA ARG A 147 -25.19 10.16 -0.75
C ARG A 147 -24.17 11.02 -0.03
N SER A 148 -22.89 10.82 -0.35
CA SER A 148 -21.82 11.72 0.06
C SER A 148 -20.84 12.02 -1.07
N THR A 149 -20.11 13.12 -0.92
CA THR A 149 -18.93 13.43 -1.72
C THR A 149 -17.72 13.57 -0.82
N LEU A 150 -16.56 13.16 -1.33
CA LEU A 150 -15.25 13.26 -0.70
C LEU A 150 -14.37 14.18 -1.55
N ALA A 151 -13.72 15.14 -0.91
CA ALA A 151 -12.68 15.95 -1.53
C ALA A 151 -11.53 16.14 -0.53
N GLY A 152 -10.29 15.94 -0.98
CA GLY A 152 -9.13 16.14 -0.13
C GLY A 152 -7.83 16.23 -0.90
N ILE A 153 -6.82 16.78 -0.23
CA ILE A 153 -5.46 16.81 -0.74
C ILE A 153 -4.58 16.21 0.34
N VAL A 154 -3.95 15.09 0.01
CA VAL A 154 -2.90 14.47 0.82
C VAL A 154 -1.58 15.06 0.34
N ARG A 155 -0.95 15.84 1.21
CA ARG A 155 0.40 16.38 0.98
C ARG A 155 1.41 15.37 1.48
N THR A 156 2.53 15.26 0.79
CA THR A 156 3.67 14.45 1.21
C THR A 156 4.92 15.33 1.21
N GLN A 157 6.07 14.81 1.65
CA GLN A 157 7.33 15.55 1.55
C GLN A 157 7.64 16.01 0.12
N GLN A 158 7.25 15.21 -0.87
CA GLN A 158 7.43 15.51 -2.28
C GLN A 158 6.19 15.11 -3.06
N GLY A 159 5.52 16.10 -3.65
CA GLY A 159 4.29 15.90 -4.42
C GLY A 159 3.03 16.00 -3.55
N GLN A 160 1.90 15.70 -4.17
CA GLN A 160 0.60 15.64 -3.51
C GLN A 160 -0.30 14.63 -4.23
N ILE A 161 -1.31 14.13 -3.52
CA ILE A 161 -2.37 13.27 -4.04
C ILE A 161 -3.70 14.00 -3.84
N ASN A 162 -4.40 14.25 -4.94
CA ASN A 162 -5.76 14.76 -4.92
C ASN A 162 -6.73 13.59 -4.81
N LEU A 163 -7.62 13.64 -3.83
CA LEU A 163 -8.63 12.63 -3.56
C LEU A 163 -10.01 13.20 -3.86
N ASN A 164 -10.73 12.58 -4.79
CA ASN A 164 -12.12 12.92 -5.09
C ASN A 164 -12.96 11.65 -5.07
N GLY A 165 -14.09 11.64 -4.39
CA GLY A 165 -14.94 10.47 -4.33
C GLY A 165 -16.41 10.76 -4.11
N ASN A 166 -17.21 9.71 -4.22
CA ASN A 166 -18.62 9.71 -3.89
C ASN A 166 -19.01 8.38 -3.24
N ALA A 167 -20.10 8.39 -2.48
CA ALA A 167 -20.74 7.18 -2.00
C ALA A 167 -22.26 7.31 -2.07
N ASP A 168 -22.94 6.19 -2.30
CA ASP A 168 -24.38 6.04 -2.33
C ASP A 168 -24.77 4.80 -1.51
N TRP A 169 -25.57 5.01 -0.47
CA TRP A 169 -26.14 3.96 0.38
C TRP A 169 -27.67 4.03 0.39
N SER A 170 -28.28 4.48 -0.71
CA SER A 170 -29.75 4.46 -0.88
C SER A 170 -30.33 3.05 -0.71
N GLN A 171 -29.52 2.02 -0.95
CA GLN A 171 -29.76 0.64 -0.55
C GLN A 171 -28.64 0.23 0.40
N ILE A 172 -28.93 0.12 1.70
CA ILE A 172 -27.90 -0.15 2.73
C ILE A 172 -27.17 -1.48 2.50
N ASP A 173 -27.86 -2.49 1.97
CA ASP A 173 -27.30 -3.82 1.67
C ASP A 173 -26.54 -3.86 0.33
N ASN A 174 -26.59 -2.78 -0.46
CA ASN A 174 -25.97 -2.65 -1.77
C ASN A 174 -25.37 -1.25 -1.96
N TRP A 175 -24.65 -0.79 -0.94
CA TRP A 175 -23.97 0.50 -0.98
C TRP A 175 -22.82 0.46 -1.99
N ARG A 176 -22.50 1.62 -2.55
CA ARG A 176 -21.37 1.80 -3.47
C ARG A 176 -20.58 3.02 -3.07
N ALA A 177 -19.26 2.90 -3.08
CA ALA A 177 -18.37 4.04 -2.94
C ALA A 177 -17.31 4.00 -4.03
N ARG A 178 -16.94 5.17 -4.54
CA ARG A 178 -15.85 5.34 -5.50
C ARG A 178 -14.95 6.47 -5.05
N VAL A 179 -13.66 6.23 -5.02
CA VAL A 179 -12.64 7.24 -4.73
C VAL A 179 -11.59 7.22 -5.84
N THR A 180 -11.33 8.37 -6.41
CA THR A 180 -10.25 8.60 -7.36
C THR A 180 -9.09 9.26 -6.64
N ALA A 181 -7.88 8.78 -6.89
CA ALA A 181 -6.65 9.32 -6.35
C ALA A 181 -5.71 9.66 -7.50
N LYS A 182 -5.42 10.96 -7.67
CA LYS A 182 -4.51 11.47 -8.69
C LYS A 182 -3.35 12.19 -8.05
N GLY A 183 -2.15 11.67 -8.22
CA GLY A 183 -0.93 12.23 -7.65
C GLY A 183 0.13 12.53 -8.69
N SER A 184 1.09 13.37 -8.33
CA SER A 184 2.26 13.67 -9.16
C SER A 184 3.53 13.64 -8.33
N ARG A 185 4.49 12.81 -8.75
CA ARG A 185 5.83 12.67 -8.15
C ARG A 185 5.83 12.47 -6.63
N VAL A 186 4.90 11.67 -6.13
CA VAL A 186 4.82 11.26 -4.73
C VAL A 186 6.01 10.37 -4.41
N ARG A 187 6.86 10.79 -3.48
CA ARG A 187 8.00 9.97 -3.05
C ARG A 187 7.57 8.89 -2.07
N ILE A 188 7.87 7.65 -2.43
CA ILE A 188 7.75 6.45 -1.60
C ILE A 188 9.15 5.99 -1.23
N THR A 189 9.34 5.67 0.04
CA THR A 189 10.60 5.15 0.56
C THR A 189 10.29 3.90 1.36
N VAL A 190 10.91 2.79 0.98
CA VAL A 190 10.87 1.52 1.72
C VAL A 190 12.31 1.21 2.14
N PRO A 191 12.75 1.72 3.30
CA PRO A 191 14.10 1.48 3.78
C PRO A 191 14.35 -0.02 4.03
N PRO A 192 15.58 -0.52 3.82
CA PRO A 192 16.73 0.20 3.26
C PRO A 192 16.81 0.14 1.72
N MET A 193 15.88 -0.54 1.05
CA MET A 193 16.10 -1.05 -0.31
C MET A 193 15.59 -0.13 -1.43
N VAL A 194 14.45 0.54 -1.25
CA VAL A 194 13.73 1.16 -2.39
C VAL A 194 13.39 2.61 -2.12
N ARG A 195 13.68 3.48 -3.10
CA ARG A 195 13.15 4.85 -3.19
C ARG A 195 12.58 5.06 -4.57
N LEU A 196 11.34 5.54 -4.67
CA LEU A 196 10.66 5.75 -5.94
C LEU A 196 9.74 6.96 -5.90
N ASP A 197 9.63 7.65 -7.04
CA ASP A 197 8.63 8.70 -7.26
C ASP A 197 7.53 8.12 -8.12
N VAL A 198 6.28 8.21 -7.65
CA VAL A 198 5.11 7.71 -8.35
C VAL A 198 4.13 8.82 -8.69
N SER A 199 3.49 8.69 -9.84
CA SER A 199 2.36 9.51 -10.24
C SER A 199 1.17 8.59 -10.46
N PRO A 200 0.36 8.33 -9.42
CA PRO A 200 -0.81 7.46 -9.54
C PRO A 200 -1.99 8.20 -10.19
N ASP A 201 -2.73 7.51 -11.05
CA ASP A 201 -4.08 7.84 -11.47
C ASP A 201 -4.92 6.57 -11.30
N VAL A 202 -5.50 6.43 -10.10
CA VAL A 202 -6.17 5.19 -9.67
C VAL A 202 -7.58 5.48 -9.18
N VAL A 203 -8.44 4.47 -9.32
CA VAL A 203 -9.83 4.45 -8.89
C VAL A 203 -10.00 3.26 -7.96
N PHE A 204 -10.48 3.55 -6.76
CA PHE A 204 -10.90 2.58 -5.77
C PHE A 204 -12.42 2.52 -5.74
N ASP A 205 -12.99 1.37 -6.07
CA ASP A 205 -14.41 1.09 -5.98
C ASP A 205 -14.66 0.12 -4.82
N ALA A 206 -15.69 0.40 -4.02
CA ALA A 206 -16.02 -0.40 -2.85
C ALA A 206 -17.52 -0.72 -2.80
N THR A 207 -17.80 -1.98 -2.48
CA THR A 207 -19.14 -2.55 -2.30
C THR A 207 -19.14 -3.52 -1.12
N PRO A 208 -20.30 -3.95 -0.59
CA PRO A 208 -20.36 -4.96 0.47
C PRO A 208 -19.64 -6.28 0.18
N SER A 209 -19.42 -6.61 -1.10
CA SER A 209 -18.91 -7.92 -1.52
C SER A 209 -17.51 -7.88 -2.13
N LEU A 210 -17.03 -6.72 -2.57
CA LEU A 210 -15.76 -6.59 -3.26
C LEU A 210 -15.21 -5.16 -3.19
N PHE A 211 -13.91 -5.04 -2.98
CA PHE A 211 -13.14 -3.83 -3.22
C PHE A 211 -12.28 -4.00 -4.47
N THR A 212 -12.27 -3.01 -5.35
CA THR A 212 -11.42 -3.01 -6.54
C THR A 212 -10.53 -1.77 -6.59
N LEU A 213 -9.29 -1.95 -7.02
CA LEU A 213 -8.31 -0.88 -7.25
C LEU A 213 -7.79 -0.98 -8.68
N ASP A 214 -8.22 -0.04 -9.52
CA ASP A 214 -7.93 -0.02 -10.95
C ASP A 214 -7.20 1.27 -11.33
N GLY A 215 -6.28 1.21 -12.29
CA GLY A 215 -5.71 2.43 -12.87
C GLY A 215 -4.29 2.30 -13.37
N ARG A 216 -3.61 3.44 -13.45
CA ARG A 216 -2.24 3.56 -13.95
C ARG A 216 -1.34 4.20 -12.91
N VAL A 217 -0.10 3.72 -12.83
CA VAL A 217 0.94 4.30 -11.98
C VAL A 217 2.17 4.50 -12.84
N ASP A 218 2.58 5.76 -13.03
CA ASP A 218 3.83 6.07 -13.71
C ASP A 218 4.96 6.24 -12.68
N VAL A 219 6.10 5.58 -12.93
CA VAL A 219 7.31 5.61 -12.10
C VAL A 219 8.42 6.34 -12.87
N PRO A 220 8.43 7.68 -12.88
CA PRO A 220 9.45 8.44 -13.60
C PRO A 220 10.86 8.27 -13.03
N TRP A 221 10.99 7.98 -11.73
CA TRP A 221 12.28 7.85 -11.05
C TRP A 221 12.21 6.77 -9.97
N ALA A 222 13.24 5.94 -9.90
CA ALA A 222 13.43 5.03 -8.78
C ALA A 222 14.91 4.62 -8.62
N ARG A 223 15.29 4.30 -7.39
CA ARG A 223 16.58 3.73 -7.01
C ARG A 223 16.30 2.52 -6.13
N ILE A 224 16.69 1.36 -6.64
CA ILE A 224 16.54 0.07 -5.97
C ILE A 224 17.96 -0.38 -5.63
N VAL A 225 18.26 -0.59 -4.35
CA VAL A 225 19.58 -1.03 -3.89
C VAL A 225 19.43 -2.24 -3.00
N VAL A 226 20.10 -3.33 -3.37
CA VAL A 226 20.12 -4.58 -2.60
C VAL A 226 21.56 -4.87 -2.23
N HIS A 227 21.89 -4.73 -0.94
CA HIS A 227 23.24 -4.97 -0.43
C HIS A 227 23.42 -6.45 -0.10
N ASP A 228 22.62 -6.96 0.85
CA ASP A 228 22.52 -8.37 1.23
C ASP A 228 21.03 -8.73 1.39
N LEU A 229 20.65 -9.99 1.15
CA LEU A 229 19.33 -10.47 1.55
C LEU A 229 19.30 -10.51 3.09
N PRO A 230 18.34 -9.87 3.77
CA PRO A 230 18.21 -10.03 5.22
C PRO A 230 17.99 -11.52 5.54
N GLU A 231 18.44 -12.00 6.71
CA GLU A 231 18.24 -13.41 7.15
C GLU A 231 16.74 -13.83 7.14
N SER A 232 15.83 -12.86 7.12
CA SER A 232 14.38 -13.03 6.97
C SER A 232 13.89 -13.30 5.53
N ALA A 233 14.79 -13.42 4.55
CA ALA A 233 14.46 -13.75 3.15
C ALA A 233 14.30 -15.25 2.89
N VAL A 234 14.27 -16.08 3.94
CA VAL A 234 13.76 -17.45 3.84
C VAL A 234 12.24 -17.32 3.73
N GLY A 235 11.69 -17.59 2.55
CA GLY A 235 10.25 -17.65 2.36
C GLY A 235 9.65 -18.55 3.44
N VAL A 236 8.74 -18.00 4.24
CA VAL A 236 7.94 -18.83 5.15
C VAL A 236 7.22 -19.85 4.28
N SER A 237 7.50 -21.14 4.51
CA SER A 237 6.81 -22.23 3.82
C SER A 237 5.30 -22.02 3.95
N SER A 238 4.52 -22.40 2.93
CA SER A 238 3.06 -22.42 2.98
C SER A 238 2.48 -23.29 4.11
N ASP A 239 3.33 -24.08 4.77
CA ASP A 239 2.97 -25.00 5.86
C ASP A 239 3.00 -24.35 7.25
N VAL A 240 3.27 -23.04 7.36
CA VAL A 240 3.25 -22.34 8.64
C VAL A 240 1.81 -22.08 9.08
N VAL A 241 1.36 -22.85 10.07
CA VAL A 241 0.11 -22.60 10.79
C VAL A 241 0.40 -21.62 11.93
N MET A 242 -0.25 -20.46 11.94
CA MET A 242 -0.20 -19.57 13.10
C MET A 242 -0.92 -20.26 14.26
N LEU A 243 -0.26 -20.33 15.42
CA LEU A 243 -0.85 -20.86 16.64
C LEU A 243 -1.19 -19.71 17.57
N ASN A 244 -2.31 -19.79 18.29
CA ASN A 244 -2.57 -18.88 19.40
C ASN A 244 -1.68 -19.19 20.61
N ASN A 245 -1.85 -18.37 21.65
CA ASN A 245 -1.20 -18.55 22.94
C ASN A 245 -1.48 -19.91 23.60
N ASP A 246 -2.53 -20.62 23.16
CA ASP A 246 -2.89 -21.98 23.61
C ASP A 246 -2.39 -23.09 22.66
N LEU A 247 -1.50 -22.75 21.72
CA LEU A 247 -0.90 -23.66 20.73
C LEU A 247 -1.93 -24.32 19.80
N GLN A 248 -3.07 -23.67 19.57
CA GLN A 248 -4.08 -24.12 18.61
C GLN A 248 -3.96 -23.36 17.29
N PRO A 249 -4.22 -24.01 16.13
CA PRO A 249 -4.30 -23.34 14.84
C PRO A 249 -5.26 -22.15 14.86
N GLU A 250 -4.74 -20.94 14.68
CA GLU A 250 -5.53 -19.76 14.37
C GLU A 250 -5.69 -19.66 12.86
N THR A 251 -6.93 -19.61 12.39
CA THR A 251 -7.20 -19.12 11.05
C THR A 251 -6.80 -17.64 10.99
N PRO A 252 -5.95 -17.22 10.04
CA PRO A 252 -5.69 -15.81 9.82
C PRO A 252 -7.05 -15.10 9.65
N GLN A 253 -7.28 -14.02 10.40
CA GLN A 253 -8.44 -13.19 10.17
C GLN A 253 -8.30 -12.56 8.78
N THR A 254 -8.87 -13.21 7.78
CA THR A 254 -8.94 -12.64 6.44
C THR A 254 -9.88 -11.45 6.49
N ALA A 255 -9.51 -10.36 5.83
CA ALA A 255 -10.43 -9.24 5.64
C ALA A 255 -11.75 -9.79 5.09
N SER A 256 -12.86 -9.43 5.72
CA SER A 256 -14.19 -9.98 5.42
C SER A 256 -14.66 -9.71 3.99
N ILE A 257 -14.02 -8.77 3.29
CA ILE A 257 -14.30 -8.38 1.91
C ILE A 257 -13.03 -8.58 1.06
N PRO A 258 -13.10 -9.35 -0.05
CA PRO A 258 -11.95 -9.53 -0.93
C PRO A 258 -11.54 -8.23 -1.62
N ILE A 259 -10.24 -8.12 -1.92
CA ILE A 259 -9.65 -6.98 -2.64
C ILE A 259 -9.10 -7.49 -3.96
N ASN A 260 -9.53 -6.89 -5.06
CA ASN A 260 -8.98 -7.11 -6.39
C ASN A 260 -8.22 -5.87 -6.84
N SER A 261 -7.05 -6.04 -7.44
CA SER A 261 -6.28 -4.93 -8.01
C SER A 261 -5.93 -5.21 -9.46
N ASN A 262 -5.95 -4.18 -10.30
CA ASN A 262 -5.58 -4.24 -11.69
C ASN A 262 -4.94 -2.91 -12.10
N LEU A 263 -3.62 -2.86 -11.95
CA LEU A 263 -2.81 -1.66 -12.12
C LEU A 263 -1.90 -1.83 -13.33
N THR A 264 -1.81 -0.78 -14.16
CA THR A 264 -0.76 -0.68 -15.18
C THR A 264 0.35 0.21 -14.65
N VAL A 265 1.52 -0.37 -14.45
CA VAL A 265 2.72 0.32 -13.95
C VAL A 265 3.66 0.59 -15.12
N HIS A 266 3.94 1.86 -15.38
CA HIS A 266 4.91 2.28 -16.38
C HIS A 266 6.23 2.66 -15.71
N VAL A 267 7.30 1.95 -16.06
CA VAL A 267 8.66 2.18 -15.58
C VAL A 267 9.35 3.15 -16.53
N GLY A 268 9.51 4.39 -16.07
CA GLY A 268 10.05 5.48 -16.86
C GLY A 268 11.57 5.45 -17.04
N ASN A 269 12.11 6.50 -17.67
CA ASN A 269 13.50 6.53 -18.13
C ASN A 269 14.56 6.72 -17.04
N ASN A 270 14.20 6.96 -15.78
CA ASN A 270 15.17 7.21 -14.71
C ASN A 270 15.01 6.24 -13.53
N VAL A 271 14.71 4.98 -13.83
CA VAL A 271 14.67 3.89 -12.85
C VAL A 271 15.99 3.13 -12.91
N ARG A 272 16.67 2.97 -11.77
CA ARG A 272 17.96 2.26 -11.69
C ARG A 272 17.96 1.26 -10.54
N ILE A 273 18.66 0.16 -10.77
CA ILE A 273 18.91 -0.91 -9.81
C ILE A 273 20.41 -1.08 -9.57
N ASP A 274 20.79 -1.33 -8.32
CA ASP A 274 22.13 -1.70 -7.86
C ASP A 274 21.96 -2.91 -6.92
N ALA A 275 22.08 -4.12 -7.47
CA ALA A 275 21.77 -5.35 -6.76
C ALA A 275 22.67 -6.49 -7.23
N PHE A 276 23.24 -7.26 -6.29
CA PHE A 276 24.02 -8.47 -6.59
C PHE A 276 25.11 -8.27 -7.68
N GLY A 277 25.77 -7.11 -7.67
CA GLY A 277 26.80 -6.75 -8.67
C GLY A 277 26.26 -6.17 -9.98
N LEU A 278 24.95 -6.19 -10.22
CA LEU A 278 24.30 -5.53 -11.36
C LEU A 278 24.01 -4.07 -11.04
N LYS A 279 24.54 -3.16 -11.87
CA LYS A 279 24.14 -1.75 -11.91
C LYS A 279 23.50 -1.46 -13.26
N ALA A 280 22.20 -1.21 -13.28
CA ALA A 280 21.45 -1.12 -14.52
C ALA A 280 20.34 -0.08 -14.48
N ARG A 281 19.98 0.42 -15.66
CA ARG A 281 18.75 1.19 -15.86
C ARG A 281 17.64 0.24 -16.29
N LEU A 282 16.43 0.48 -15.79
CA LEU A 282 15.24 -0.30 -16.13
C LEU A 282 14.20 0.60 -16.81
N THR A 283 13.45 0.03 -17.75
CA THR A 283 12.30 0.67 -18.43
C THR A 283 11.28 -0.39 -18.81
N GLY A 284 10.00 -0.05 -18.96
CA GLY A 284 9.01 -1.00 -19.45
C GLY A 284 7.62 -0.79 -18.88
N ASP A 285 6.75 -1.76 -19.09
CA ASP A 285 5.35 -1.71 -18.69
C ASP A 285 4.96 -3.04 -18.08
N LEU A 286 4.32 -2.97 -16.90
CA LEU A 286 3.86 -4.12 -16.15
C LEU A 286 2.37 -3.95 -15.82
N LYS A 287 1.58 -4.97 -16.12
CA LYS A 287 0.24 -5.13 -15.60
C LYS A 287 0.32 -5.96 -14.32
N VAL A 288 -0.11 -5.37 -13.23
CA VAL A 288 -0.17 -5.98 -11.90
C VAL A 288 -1.62 -6.32 -11.61
N ALA A 289 -1.92 -7.61 -11.53
CA ALA A 289 -3.24 -8.11 -11.15
C ALA A 289 -3.13 -8.80 -9.79
N GLN A 290 -4.06 -8.55 -8.89
CA GLN A 290 -4.16 -9.26 -7.62
C GLN A 290 -5.60 -9.66 -7.37
N ASP A 291 -5.82 -10.91 -6.99
CA ASP A 291 -7.13 -11.46 -6.61
C ASP A 291 -6.98 -12.46 -5.45
N LYS A 292 -7.98 -13.32 -5.25
CA LYS A 292 -7.95 -14.33 -4.19
C LYS A 292 -6.89 -15.42 -4.41
N GLN A 293 -6.44 -15.61 -5.64
CA GLN A 293 -5.50 -16.65 -6.04
C GLN A 293 -4.05 -16.18 -5.87
N GLY A 294 -3.81 -14.87 -5.90
CA GLY A 294 -2.52 -14.28 -5.56
C GLY A 294 -2.18 -13.04 -6.38
N LEU A 295 -0.90 -12.68 -6.39
CA LEU A 295 -0.34 -11.60 -7.19
C LEU A 295 0.15 -12.16 -8.53
N GLY A 296 -0.33 -11.59 -9.63
CA GLY A 296 0.11 -11.87 -10.99
C GLY A 296 0.71 -10.63 -11.67
N LEU A 297 1.79 -10.84 -12.42
CA LEU A 297 2.47 -9.82 -13.21
C LEU A 297 2.56 -10.26 -14.67
N ASN A 298 2.16 -9.37 -15.57
CA ASN A 298 2.28 -9.57 -17.02
C ASN A 298 2.90 -8.33 -17.65
N GLY A 299 3.88 -8.50 -18.52
CA GLY A 299 4.52 -7.38 -19.21
C GLY A 299 6.02 -7.59 -19.35
N GLN A 300 6.73 -6.52 -19.65
CA GLN A 300 8.15 -6.60 -19.98
C GLN A 300 8.94 -5.48 -19.30
N ILE A 301 10.05 -5.86 -18.68
CA ILE A 301 11.09 -4.94 -18.23
C ILE A 301 12.29 -5.10 -19.15
N ASN A 302 12.83 -3.96 -19.58
CA ASN A 302 14.00 -3.84 -20.41
C ASN A 302 15.15 -3.24 -19.62
N ILE A 303 16.35 -3.74 -19.89
CA ILE A 303 17.63 -3.22 -19.43
C ILE A 303 18.34 -2.59 -20.63
N PRO A 304 18.03 -1.33 -20.97
CA PRO A 304 18.64 -0.65 -22.11
C PRO A 304 20.14 -0.37 -21.90
N ASP A 305 20.59 -0.24 -20.67
CA ASP A 305 22.01 -0.11 -20.32
C ASP A 305 22.27 -0.65 -18.90
N GLY A 306 23.41 -1.31 -18.74
CA GLY A 306 23.82 -1.84 -17.45
C GLY A 306 25.24 -2.39 -17.46
N ARG A 307 25.79 -2.58 -16.27
CA ARG A 307 27.10 -3.18 -16.02
C ARG A 307 26.96 -4.19 -14.89
N PHE A 308 27.44 -5.39 -15.12
CA PHE A 308 27.49 -6.45 -14.15
C PHE A 308 28.93 -6.66 -13.70
N ARG A 309 29.19 -6.52 -12.40
CA ARG A 309 30.50 -6.74 -11.81
C ARG A 309 30.39 -7.65 -10.59
N ALA A 310 30.78 -8.91 -10.78
CA ALA A 310 30.87 -9.92 -9.72
C ALA A 310 31.90 -10.98 -10.13
N TYR A 311 32.43 -11.73 -9.16
CA TYR A 311 33.34 -12.85 -9.41
C TYR A 311 34.57 -12.50 -10.28
N GLY A 312 35.08 -11.27 -10.13
CA GLY A 312 36.20 -10.76 -10.93
C GLY A 312 35.86 -10.41 -12.38
N GLN A 313 34.59 -10.53 -12.79
CA GLN A 313 34.11 -10.19 -14.12
C GLN A 313 33.56 -8.78 -14.20
N ASP A 314 33.74 -8.16 -15.36
CA ASP A 314 33.25 -6.82 -15.66
C ASP A 314 32.57 -6.83 -17.04
N LEU A 315 31.23 -6.99 -17.02
CA LEU A 315 30.42 -7.21 -18.21
C LEU A 315 29.49 -6.01 -18.45
N LEU A 316 29.38 -5.56 -19.69
CA LEU A 316 28.45 -4.54 -20.16
C LEU A 316 27.22 -5.22 -20.77
N VAL A 317 26.04 -4.92 -20.24
CA VAL A 317 24.76 -5.42 -20.75
C VAL A 317 24.46 -4.74 -22.08
N ARG A 318 24.35 -5.52 -23.16
CA ARG A 318 23.95 -5.05 -24.50
C ARG A 318 22.46 -5.19 -24.74
N LYS A 319 21.88 -6.26 -24.21
CA LYS A 319 20.46 -6.56 -24.31
C LYS A 319 20.02 -7.17 -22.99
N GLY A 320 18.90 -6.72 -22.43
CA GLY A 320 18.29 -7.38 -21.29
C GLY A 320 16.79 -7.23 -21.35
N GLU A 321 16.10 -8.35 -21.46
CA GLU A 321 14.64 -8.41 -21.48
C GLU A 321 14.21 -9.40 -20.39
N LEU A 322 13.28 -8.97 -19.55
CA LEU A 322 12.60 -9.78 -18.55
C LEU A 322 11.12 -9.77 -18.90
N LEU A 323 10.58 -10.91 -19.31
CA LEU A 323 9.19 -11.09 -19.66
C LEU A 323 8.45 -11.76 -18.50
N PHE A 324 7.41 -11.09 -18.00
CA PHE A 324 6.54 -11.59 -16.95
C PHE A 324 5.24 -12.13 -17.56
N SER A 325 4.82 -13.32 -17.12
CA SER A 325 3.66 -14.03 -17.66
C SER A 325 2.83 -14.74 -16.58
N GLY A 326 2.68 -14.11 -15.41
CA GLY A 326 1.94 -14.64 -14.27
C GLY A 326 2.75 -14.52 -12.98
N PRO A 327 3.54 -15.53 -12.57
CA PRO A 327 4.28 -15.48 -11.31
C PRO A 327 5.28 -14.29 -11.23
N PRO A 328 5.27 -13.49 -10.16
CA PRO A 328 6.18 -12.35 -9.96
C PRO A 328 7.67 -12.72 -9.97
N ASP A 329 7.97 -13.92 -9.51
CA ASP A 329 9.29 -14.43 -9.15
C ASP A 329 9.94 -15.27 -10.27
N GLN A 330 9.19 -15.60 -11.33
CA GLN A 330 9.65 -16.43 -12.44
C GLN A 330 9.55 -15.72 -13.80
N PRO A 331 10.21 -14.57 -14.00
CA PRO A 331 10.29 -13.97 -15.33
C PRO A 331 11.13 -14.83 -16.28
N LEU A 332 10.78 -14.81 -17.56
CA LEU A 332 11.63 -15.31 -18.63
C LEU A 332 12.73 -14.29 -18.92
N LEU A 333 13.98 -14.74 -18.81
CA LEU A 333 15.17 -13.95 -19.02
C LEU A 333 15.65 -14.08 -20.47
N ASN A 334 16.08 -12.96 -21.05
CA ASN A 334 16.85 -12.91 -22.29
C ASN A 334 17.87 -11.78 -22.18
N ILE A 335 19.05 -12.10 -21.66
CA ILE A 335 20.07 -11.13 -21.31
C ILE A 335 21.37 -11.47 -22.03
N GLU A 336 21.98 -10.48 -22.66
CA GLU A 336 23.29 -10.56 -23.28
C GLU A 336 24.20 -9.50 -22.68
N ALA A 337 25.35 -9.94 -22.19
CA ALA A 337 26.39 -9.05 -21.69
C ALA A 337 27.73 -9.43 -22.32
N ILE A 338 28.51 -8.44 -22.70
CA ILE A 338 29.86 -8.64 -23.22
C ILE A 338 30.89 -8.15 -22.22
N ARG A 339 32.09 -8.71 -22.25
CA ARG A 339 33.19 -8.18 -21.45
C ARG A 339 33.47 -6.72 -21.85
N ASN A 340 33.81 -5.91 -20.85
CA ASN A 340 34.18 -4.52 -21.07
C ASN A 340 35.47 -4.45 -21.93
N PRO A 341 35.43 -3.84 -23.14
CA PRO A 341 36.59 -3.77 -24.03
C PRO A 341 37.80 -3.11 -23.40
N ASP A 342 37.59 -2.12 -22.52
CA ASP A 342 38.64 -1.42 -21.77
C ASP A 342 39.44 -2.35 -20.84
N ALA A 343 38.94 -3.56 -20.58
CA ALA A 343 39.55 -4.56 -19.73
C ALA A 343 40.23 -5.72 -20.51
N THR A 344 40.40 -5.59 -21.83
CA THR A 344 40.94 -6.65 -22.72
C THR A 344 41.99 -6.13 -23.70
N GLU A 345 43.10 -6.89 -23.85
CA GLU A 345 44.22 -6.57 -24.75
C GLU A 345 44.02 -7.08 -26.20
N ASP A 346 43.10 -8.04 -26.43
CA ASP A 346 43.13 -8.92 -27.61
C ASP A 346 42.04 -8.65 -28.69
N ASP A 347 41.29 -7.54 -28.65
CA ASP A 347 40.25 -7.15 -29.65
C ASP A 347 39.15 -8.21 -29.93
N VAL A 348 39.02 -9.23 -29.06
CA VAL A 348 38.00 -10.30 -29.13
C VAL A 348 36.82 -9.98 -28.20
N ILE A 349 35.60 -9.96 -28.74
CA ILE A 349 34.38 -9.75 -27.95
C ILE A 349 33.94 -11.09 -27.38
N ALA A 350 34.23 -11.35 -26.10
CA ALA A 350 33.65 -12.47 -25.36
C ALA A 350 32.44 -12.02 -24.53
N GLY A 351 31.38 -12.82 -24.48
CA GLY A 351 30.16 -12.47 -23.76
C GLY A 351 29.41 -13.68 -23.23
N VAL A 352 28.41 -13.40 -22.40
CA VAL A 352 27.48 -14.36 -21.84
C VAL A 352 26.07 -14.01 -22.30
N ARG A 353 25.31 -15.04 -22.67
CA ARG A 353 23.88 -14.98 -22.93
C ARG A 353 23.16 -15.83 -21.88
N VAL A 354 22.18 -15.25 -21.20
CA VAL A 354 21.33 -15.92 -20.21
C VAL A 354 19.90 -15.95 -20.73
N THR A 355 19.36 -17.15 -20.87
CA THR A 355 18.00 -17.40 -21.36
C THR A 355 17.26 -18.41 -20.49
N GLY A 356 15.94 -18.40 -20.48
CA GLY A 356 15.13 -19.33 -19.67
C GLY A 356 14.49 -18.62 -18.47
N THR A 357 13.80 -19.37 -17.61
CA THR A 357 13.15 -18.80 -16.43
C THR A 357 14.19 -18.45 -15.36
N ALA A 358 13.84 -17.53 -14.45
CA ALA A 358 14.79 -17.07 -13.43
C ALA A 358 15.23 -18.14 -12.42
N ASP A 359 14.43 -19.20 -12.23
CA ASP A 359 14.71 -20.37 -11.40
C ASP A 359 15.58 -21.42 -12.11
N GLU A 360 15.44 -21.56 -13.43
CA GLU A 360 16.22 -22.47 -14.27
C GLU A 360 16.92 -21.74 -15.43
N PRO A 361 17.82 -20.79 -15.16
CA PRO A 361 18.49 -20.03 -16.21
C PRO A 361 19.51 -20.89 -16.95
N LYS A 362 19.49 -20.83 -18.28
CA LYS A 362 20.53 -21.39 -19.15
C LYS A 362 21.52 -20.30 -19.53
N ALA A 363 22.79 -20.50 -19.17
CA ALA A 363 23.89 -19.61 -19.55
C ALA A 363 24.71 -20.21 -20.71
N GLU A 364 24.90 -19.42 -21.76
CA GLU A 364 25.73 -19.74 -22.92
C GLU A 364 26.83 -18.69 -23.05
N ILE A 365 28.04 -19.13 -23.38
CA ILE A 365 29.18 -18.22 -23.55
C ILE A 365 29.52 -18.17 -25.03
N PHE A 366 29.67 -16.95 -25.55
CA PHE A 366 29.95 -16.70 -26.95
C PHE A 366 31.17 -15.81 -27.13
N SER A 367 31.72 -15.83 -28.33
CA SER A 367 32.83 -14.96 -28.76
C SER A 367 32.60 -14.47 -30.19
N ASP A 368 33.12 -13.30 -30.50
CA ASP A 368 33.23 -12.77 -31.86
C ASP A 368 34.69 -12.35 -32.11
N PRO A 369 35.41 -13.01 -33.06
CA PRO A 369 34.94 -14.10 -33.93
C PRO A 369 34.62 -15.40 -33.18
N ALA A 370 33.74 -16.24 -33.75
CA ALA A 370 33.21 -17.44 -33.09
C ALA A 370 34.29 -18.49 -32.77
N MET A 371 34.47 -18.76 -31.49
CA MET A 371 35.38 -19.78 -30.95
C MET A 371 34.61 -20.86 -30.17
N PRO A 372 35.18 -22.06 -29.98
CA PRO A 372 34.63 -23.08 -29.08
C PRO A 372 34.32 -22.52 -27.68
N GLN A 373 33.23 -22.98 -27.06
CA GLN A 373 32.73 -22.44 -25.77
C GLN A 373 33.77 -22.48 -24.65
N ALA A 374 34.67 -23.47 -24.64
CA ALA A 374 35.77 -23.56 -23.67
C ALA A 374 36.83 -22.45 -23.86
N GLU A 375 37.11 -22.03 -25.09
CA GLU A 375 37.99 -20.90 -25.40
C GLU A 375 37.32 -19.56 -25.07
N ALA A 376 36.03 -19.42 -25.40
CA ALA A 376 35.25 -18.24 -25.06
C ALA A 376 35.08 -18.07 -23.54
N LEU A 377 34.88 -19.16 -22.79
CA LEU A 377 34.85 -19.17 -21.31
C LEU A 377 36.20 -18.74 -20.74
N LEU A 378 37.31 -19.26 -21.27
CA LEU A 378 38.64 -18.90 -20.82
C LEU A 378 38.91 -17.40 -21.02
N ILE A 379 38.56 -16.84 -22.19
CA ILE A 379 38.65 -15.40 -22.45
C ILE A 379 37.68 -14.61 -21.57
N CYS A 380 36.45 -15.09 -21.41
CA CYS A 380 35.41 -14.47 -20.60
C CYS A 380 35.74 -14.51 -19.10
N CYS A 381 36.55 -15.45 -18.61
CA CYS A 381 36.97 -15.53 -17.21
C CYS A 381 38.33 -14.88 -16.94
N VAL A 382 39.31 -15.10 -17.83
CA VAL A 382 40.75 -14.83 -17.59
C VAL A 382 41.28 -13.68 -18.46
N GLY A 383 40.59 -13.34 -19.56
CA GLY A 383 40.97 -12.24 -20.46
C GLY A 383 42.04 -12.56 -21.48
N ARG A 384 42.35 -13.85 -21.68
CA ARG A 384 43.30 -14.32 -22.69
C ARG A 384 42.81 -15.63 -23.29
N GLY A 385 43.06 -15.82 -24.59
CA GLY A 385 42.73 -17.05 -25.31
C GLY A 385 43.71 -18.19 -25.04
N TRP A 386 43.35 -19.42 -25.43
CA TRP A 386 44.23 -20.60 -25.34
C TRP A 386 45.57 -20.41 -26.06
N THR A 387 45.59 -19.57 -27.11
CA THR A 387 46.78 -19.20 -27.87
C THR A 387 47.82 -18.45 -27.04
N ALA A 388 47.40 -17.66 -26.04
CA ALA A 388 48.31 -16.95 -25.13
C ALA A 388 48.86 -17.85 -24.01
N ILE A 389 48.12 -18.87 -23.58
CA ILE A 389 48.58 -19.83 -22.56
C ILE A 389 49.69 -20.74 -23.11
N ARG A 390 49.69 -21.05 -24.42
CA ARG A 390 50.77 -21.82 -25.05
C ARG A 390 52.13 -21.12 -25.01
N VAL A 391 52.17 -19.79 -24.99
CA VAL A 391 53.43 -19.03 -24.93
C VAL A 391 54.04 -19.04 -23.52
N ILE A 392 53.24 -19.24 -22.48
CA ILE A 392 53.73 -19.32 -21.09
C ILE A 392 54.10 -20.76 -20.69
N ALA A 393 53.55 -21.78 -21.37
CA ALA A 393 53.88 -23.19 -21.10
C ALA A 393 55.14 -23.71 -21.83
N GLN A 394 55.88 -22.86 -22.54
CA GLN A 394 57.16 -23.19 -23.21
C GLN A 394 58.36 -22.33 -22.74
N GLN A 395 58.32 -21.82 -21.51
CA GLN A 395 59.52 -21.33 -20.81
C GLN A 395 59.76 -22.08 -19.51
#